data_AF-A0A2E5K1E6-F1
#
_entry.id   AF-A0A2E5K1E6-F1
#
_cell.length_a   1.000
_cell.length_b   1.000
_cell.length_c   1.000
_cell.angle_alpha   90.00
_cell.angle_beta   90.00
_cell.angle_gamma   90.00
#
_symmetry.space_group_name_H-M   'P 1'
#
loop_
_entity.id
_entity.type
_entity.pdbx_description
1 polymer ?
#
loop_
_entity_poly.entity_id
_entity_poly.type
_entity_poly.pdbx_seq_one_letter_code
_entity_poly.pdbx_strand_id
1 'polypeptide(L)'
;MILIILDIDGTLVDSMELENQFYPQAICEYLDLAKIKTDWDGFSNPSDSGIIREVMREELGKLCHPDDIEQVKERFIELLSGHLDQNPKDMKPIPGAHEFISFLE
;
A
#
# COMPACT_ATOMS: atom_id res chain seq x y z
N MET A 1 20.57 24.03 -13.76
CA MET A 1 20.14 23.31 -12.55
C MET A 1 19.06 22.35 -12.97
N ILE A 2 19.23 21.06 -12.71
CA ILE A 2 18.26 20.01 -13.07
C ILE A 2 17.56 19.60 -11.76
N LEU A 3 16.23 19.53 -11.78
CA LEU A 3 15.43 19.01 -10.68
C LEU A 3 15.00 17.59 -11.03
N ILE A 4 15.22 16.66 -10.10
CA ILE A 4 14.81 15.26 -10.22
C ILE A 4 13.83 14.98 -9.08
N ILE A 5 12.67 14.43 -9.42
CA ILE A 5 11.64 14.02 -8.46
C ILE A 5 11.53 12.51 -8.59
N LEU A 6 11.73 11.81 -7.48
CA LEU A 6 11.72 10.35 -7.42
C LEU A 6 10.53 9.90 -6.59
N ASP A 7 9.89 8.84 -7.06
CA ASP A 7 8.91 8.10 -6.29
C ASP A 7 9.61 7.27 -5.20
N ILE A 8 8.86 6.77 -4.21
CA ILE A 8 9.40 5.97 -3.10
C ILE A 8 9.18 4.48 -3.38
N ASP A 9 7.92 4.08 -3.46
CA ASP A 9 7.53 2.67 -3.46
C ASP A 9 7.87 2.02 -4.82
N GLY A 10 8.63 0.93 -4.79
CA GLY A 10 9.14 0.28 -6.00
C GLY A 10 10.18 1.08 -6.79
N THR A 11 10.53 2.30 -6.35
CA THR A 11 11.56 3.15 -6.98
C THR A 11 12.80 3.26 -6.10
N LEU A 12 12.64 3.70 -4.86
CA LEU A 12 13.72 3.82 -3.88
C LEU A 12 13.69 2.67 -2.86
N VAL A 13 12.50 2.19 -2.52
CA VAL A 13 12.27 1.15 -1.51
C VAL A 13 11.59 -0.05 -2.14
N ASP A 14 12.11 -1.24 -1.82
CA ASP A 14 11.53 -2.54 -2.21
C ASP A 14 10.36 -2.87 -1.28
N SER A 15 9.25 -2.13 -1.44
CA SER A 15 8.07 -2.19 -0.56
C SER A 15 6.87 -2.89 -1.20
N MET A 16 6.84 -3.02 -2.53
CA MET A 16 5.68 -3.48 -3.29
C MET A 16 5.17 -4.86 -2.87
N GLU A 17 6.06 -5.81 -2.54
CA GLU A 17 5.63 -7.15 -2.10
C GLU A 17 4.88 -7.09 -0.76
N LEU A 18 5.40 -6.32 0.20
CA LEU A 18 4.79 -6.15 1.51
C LEU A 18 3.46 -5.38 1.41
N GLU A 19 3.40 -4.34 0.59
CA GLU A 19 2.16 -3.59 0.33
C GLU A 19 1.09 -4.50 -0.30
N ASN A 20 1.46 -5.26 -1.32
CA ASN A 20 0.55 -6.21 -1.99
C ASN A 20 0.08 -7.34 -1.08
N GLN A 21 0.80 -7.62 0.01
CA GLN A 21 0.38 -8.59 1.01
C GLN A 21 -0.52 -7.95 2.07
N PHE A 22 -0.07 -6.87 2.72
CA PHE A 22 -0.71 -6.35 3.92
C PHE A 22 -1.87 -5.39 3.63
N TYR A 23 -1.88 -4.71 2.49
CA TYR A 23 -2.97 -3.80 2.16
C TYR A 23 -4.30 -4.54 1.88
N PRO A 24 -4.34 -5.61 1.05
CA PRO A 24 -5.55 -6.42 0.93
C PRO A 24 -5.97 -7.07 2.24
N GLN A 25 -5.00 -7.49 3.06
CA GLN A 25 -5.26 -8.07 4.37
C GLN A 25 -5.96 -7.06 5.29
N ALA A 26 -5.47 -5.82 5.36
CA ALA A 26 -6.08 -4.76 6.17
C ALA A 26 -7.53 -4.47 5.76
N ILE A 27 -7.80 -4.41 4.46
CA ILE A 27 -9.17 -4.24 3.93
C ILE A 27 -10.05 -5.42 4.35
N CYS A 28 -9.57 -6.66 4.16
CA CYS A 28 -10.32 -7.86 4.49
C CYS A 28 -10.64 -7.95 5.98
N GLU A 29 -9.67 -7.67 6.85
CA GLU A 29 -9.84 -7.70 8.30
C GLU A 29 -10.80 -6.61 8.79
N TYR A 30 -10.75 -5.41 8.22
CA TYR A 30 -11.66 -4.33 8.59
C TYR A 30 -13.10 -4.57 8.11
N LEU A 31 -13.26 -5.06 6.89
CA LEU A 31 -14.57 -5.24 6.24
C LEU A 31 -15.20 -6.62 6.50
N ASP A 32 -14.54 -7.49 7.26
CA ASP A 32 -14.93 -8.89 7.49
C ASP A 32 -15.14 -9.66 6.18
N LEU A 33 -14.22 -9.50 5.24
CA LEU A 33 -14.21 -10.16 3.94
C LEU A 33 -13.15 -11.26 3.91
N ALA A 34 -13.45 -12.38 3.25
CA ALA A 34 -12.48 -13.46 3.10
C ALA A 34 -11.36 -13.14 2.10
N LYS A 35 -11.65 -12.30 1.09
CA LYS A 35 -10.71 -11.86 0.05
C LYS A 35 -11.28 -10.67 -0.72
N ILE A 36 -10.40 -9.92 -1.37
CA ILE A 36 -10.75 -8.89 -2.36
C ILE A 36 -9.98 -9.12 -3.67
N LYS A 37 -10.38 -8.43 -4.73
CA LYS A 37 -9.56 -8.35 -5.95
C LYS A 37 -8.31 -7.52 -5.67
N THR A 38 -7.16 -7.99 -6.14
CA THR A 38 -5.86 -7.32 -6.01
C THR A 38 -5.26 -6.93 -7.37
N ASP A 39 -6.07 -7.03 -8.43
CA ASP A 39 -5.76 -6.45 -9.73
C ASP A 39 -6.07 -4.95 -9.66
N TRP A 40 -5.11 -4.17 -9.14
CA TRP A 40 -5.28 -2.75 -8.83
C TRP A 40 -5.64 -1.92 -10.06
N ASP A 41 -5.11 -2.29 -11.23
CA ASP A 41 -5.39 -1.64 -12.52
C ASP A 41 -6.86 -1.83 -12.97
N GLY A 42 -7.56 -2.81 -12.40
CA GLY A 42 -8.97 -3.06 -12.66
C GLY A 42 -9.92 -2.11 -11.92
N PHE A 43 -9.45 -1.33 -10.95
CA PHE A 43 -10.27 -0.39 -10.18
C PHE A 43 -10.50 0.92 -10.93
N SER A 44 -11.71 1.48 -10.79
CA SER A 44 -12.06 2.76 -11.43
C SER A 44 -11.16 3.93 -10.97
N ASN A 45 -10.66 3.86 -9.74
CA ASN A 45 -9.71 4.80 -9.16
C ASN A 45 -8.73 4.01 -8.28
N PRO A 46 -7.51 3.73 -8.76
CA PRO A 46 -6.53 2.89 -8.07
C PRO A 46 -5.76 3.64 -6.96
N SER A 47 -6.43 4.57 -6.27
CA SER A 47 -5.93 5.12 -4.99
C SER A 47 -6.52 4.33 -3.85
N ASP A 48 -5.85 4.31 -2.68
CA ASP A 48 -6.32 3.61 -1.49
C ASP A 48 -7.81 3.86 -1.20
N SER A 49 -8.18 5.14 -1.16
CA SER A 49 -9.55 5.56 -0.91
C SER A 49 -10.52 5.16 -2.03
N GLY A 50 -10.06 5.11 -3.29
CA GLY A 50 -10.84 4.65 -4.43
C GLY A 50 -11.13 3.15 -4.36
N ILE A 51 -10.12 2.36 -4.03
CA ILE A 51 -10.20 0.91 -3.82
C ILE A 51 -11.19 0.59 -2.70
N ILE A 52 -11.04 1.21 -1.52
CA ILE A 52 -11.92 0.95 -0.36
C ILE A 52 -13.38 1.31 -0.71
N ARG A 53 -13.60 2.47 -1.35
CA ARG A 53 -14.94 2.88 -1.81
C ARG A 53 -15.57 1.86 -2.75
N GLU A 54 -14.79 1.35 -3.70
CA GLU A 54 -15.26 0.38 -4.69
C GLU A 54 -15.57 -0.98 -4.04
N VAL A 55 -14.68 -1.48 -3.19
CA VAL A 55 -14.89 -2.73 -2.44
C VAL A 55 -16.15 -2.65 -1.56
N MET A 56 -16.33 -1.58 -0.79
CA MET A 56 -17.53 -1.42 0.05
C MET A 56 -18.83 -1.36 -0.77
N ARG A 57 -18.78 -0.72 -1.93
CA ARG A 57 -19.94 -0.64 -2.84
C ARG A 57 -20.26 -2.01 -3.44
N GLU A 58 -19.25 -2.72 -3.94
CA GLU A 58 -19.43 -3.95 -4.73
C GLU A 58 -19.65 -5.20 -3.87
N GLU A 59 -18.89 -5.35 -2.79
CA GLU A 59 -18.93 -6.54 -1.95
C GLU A 59 -19.96 -6.42 -0.82
N LEU A 60 -20.20 -5.20 -0.30
CA LEU A 60 -21.07 -4.96 0.85
C LEU A 60 -22.35 -4.16 0.54
N GLY A 61 -22.44 -3.53 -0.63
CA GLY A 61 -23.56 -2.65 -0.98
C GLY A 61 -23.67 -1.41 -0.08
N LYS A 62 -22.56 -0.97 0.52
CA LYS A 62 -22.51 0.14 1.48
C LYS A 62 -21.82 1.37 0.90
N LEU A 63 -22.17 2.53 1.44
CA LEU A 63 -21.40 3.75 1.24
C LEU A 63 -20.16 3.71 2.13
N CYS A 64 -19.06 4.22 1.60
CA CYS A 64 -17.81 4.38 2.33
C CYS A 64 -17.75 5.78 2.95
N HIS A 65 -17.46 5.81 4.24
CA HIS A 65 -17.20 6.98 5.05
C HIS A 65 -15.69 7.24 5.17
N PRO A 66 -15.28 8.49 5.47
CA PRO A 66 -13.88 8.81 5.74
C PRO A 66 -13.25 7.93 6.83
N ASP A 67 -14.04 7.56 7.84
CA ASP A 67 -13.59 6.69 8.93
C ASP A 67 -13.22 5.28 8.44
N ASP A 68 -13.91 4.74 7.42
CA ASP A 68 -13.56 3.43 6.86
C ASP A 68 -12.16 3.45 6.23
N ILE A 69 -11.80 4.56 5.59
CA ILE A 69 -10.49 4.75 4.96
C ILE A 69 -9.40 4.83 6.03
N GLU A 70 -9.64 5.61 7.09
CA GLU A 70 -8.66 5.77 8.16
C GLU A 70 -8.47 4.45 8.92
N GLN A 71 -9.55 3.71 9.19
CA GLN A 71 -9.45 2.41 9.88
C GLN A 71 -8.66 1.36 9.08
N VAL A 72 -8.88 1.29 7.76
CA VAL A 72 -8.07 0.41 6.90
C VAL A 72 -6.60 0.83 6.91
N LYS A 73 -6.32 2.14 6.85
CA LYS A 73 -4.96 2.67 6.87
C LYS A 73 -4.26 2.40 8.19
N GLU A 74 -4.92 2.65 9.33
CA GLU A 74 -4.42 2.32 10.66
C GLU A 74 -4.08 0.84 10.73
N ARG A 75 -4.99 -0.03 10.26
CA ARG A 75 -4.77 -1.46 10.26
C ARG A 75 -3.60 -1.90 9.37
N PHE A 76 -3.46 -1.30 8.20
CA PHE A 76 -2.33 -1.55 7.31
C PHE A 76 -1.00 -1.18 7.98
N ILE A 77 -0.93 -0.01 8.63
CA ILE A 77 0.27 0.45 9.35
C ILE A 77 0.62 -0.51 10.48
N GLU A 78 -0.37 -0.98 11.25
CA GLU A 78 -0.15 -1.97 12.32
C GLU A 78 0.43 -3.28 11.79
N LEU A 79 -0.15 -3.82 10.72
CA LEU A 79 0.31 -5.08 10.10
C LEU A 79 1.75 -4.94 9.57
N LEU A 80 2.00 -3.87 8.81
CA LEU A 80 3.33 -3.60 8.24
C LEU A 80 4.37 -3.37 9.33
N SER A 81 4.07 -2.55 10.34
CA SER A 81 5.00 -2.28 11.44
C SER A 81 5.29 -3.54 12.25
N GLY A 82 4.27 -4.33 12.58
CA GLY A 82 4.44 -5.60 13.30
C GLY A 82 5.28 -6.62 12.54
N HIS A 83 5.22 -6.62 11.20
CA HIS A 83 6.10 -7.43 10.36
C HIS A 83 7.54 -6.91 10.38
N LEU A 84 7.74 -5.61 10.23
CA LEU A 84 9.06 -4.99 10.16
C LEU A 84 9.82 -4.99 11.49
N ASP A 85 9.11 -4.94 12.62
CA ASP A 85 9.71 -5.13 13.94
C ASP A 85 10.40 -6.50 14.06
N GLN A 86 9.86 -7.52 13.39
CA GLN A 86 10.40 -8.88 13.37
C GLN A 86 11.37 -9.11 12.21
N ASN A 87 11.14 -8.44 11.08
CA ASN A 87 11.88 -8.63 9.84
C ASN A 87 12.33 -7.29 9.23
N PRO A 88 13.21 -6.53 9.91
CA PRO A 88 13.58 -5.18 9.47
C PRO A 88 14.32 -5.14 8.14
N LYS A 89 14.81 -6.29 7.64
CA LYS A 89 15.50 -6.39 6.35
C LYS A 89 14.56 -6.53 5.15
N ASP A 90 13.28 -6.76 5.39
CA ASP A 90 12.29 -6.96 4.33
C ASP A 90 11.88 -5.64 3.68
N MET A 91 12.10 -4.51 4.37
CA MET A 91 12.01 -3.17 3.77
C MET A 91 13.40 -2.61 3.54
N LYS A 92 13.92 -2.88 2.34
CA LYS A 92 15.27 -2.51 1.92
C LYS A 92 15.21 -1.58 0.71
N PRO A 93 16.26 -0.80 0.44
CA PRO A 93 16.33 -0.03 -0.79
C PRO A 93 16.37 -0.92 -2.04
N ILE A 94 15.78 -0.46 -3.13
CA ILE A 94 15.86 -1.13 -4.43
C ILE A 94 17.35 -1.23 -4.85
N PRO A 95 17.79 -2.35 -5.45
CA PRO A 95 19.16 -2.46 -5.95
C PRO A 95 19.54 -1.30 -6.88
N GLY A 96 20.64 -0.61 -6.59
CA GLY A 96 21.08 0.55 -7.37
C GLY A 96 20.53 1.90 -6.87
N ALA A 97 19.60 1.94 -5.92
CA ALA A 97 19.00 3.19 -5.44
C ALA A 97 20.06 4.11 -4.80
N HIS A 98 20.93 3.57 -3.94
CA HIS A 98 21.98 4.36 -3.31
C HIS A 98 23.02 4.87 -4.31
N GLU A 99 23.42 4.04 -5.26
CA GLU A 99 24.36 4.38 -6.33
C GLU A 99 23.79 5.47 -7.23
N PHE A 100 22.50 5.38 -7.57
CA PHE A 100 21.83 6.38 -8.37
C PHE A 100 21.73 7.72 -7.64
N ILE A 101 21.32 7.73 -6.37
CA ILE A 101 21.29 8.97 -5.56
C ILE A 101 22.69 9.59 -5.46
N SER A 102 23.72 8.79 -5.19
CA SER A 102 25.10 9.28 -5.11
C SER A 102 25.62 9.84 -6.44
N PHE A 103 25.09 9.37 -7.58
CA PHE A 103 25.42 9.91 -8.90
C PHE A 103 24.78 11.28 -9.18
N LEU A 104 23.70 11.64 -8.47
CA LEU A 104 23.02 12.92 -8.64
C LEU A 104 23.65 14.06 -7.84
N GLU A 105 24.51 13.74 -6.86
CA GLU A 105 25.28 14.70 -6.03
C GLU A 105 26.53 15.22 -6.75
#